data_AF-A0A534VRH5-F1
#
_entry.id   AF-A0A534VRH5-F1
#
_cell.length_a   1.000
_cell.length_b   1.000
_cell.length_c   1.000
_cell.angle_alpha   90.00
_cell.angle_beta   90.00
_cell.angle_gamma   90.00
#
_symmetry.space_group_name_H-M   'P 1'
#
loop_
_entity.id
_entity.type
_entity.pdbx_description
1 polymer ?
#
loop_
_entity_poly.entity_id
_entity_poly.type
_entity_poly.pdbx_seq_one_letter_code
_entity_poly.pdbx_strand_id
1 'polypeptide(L)'
;MQPEFQCQKCEESFGVDISDLSSDPTLRCPSCGAHAPGDQVEALVGALEDLFAVITPLRRKFTMAVEINSEELPPPYDEAPAVARKAALLDEEESEDEDEAEDEESTERDLDF
;
A
#
# COMPACT_ATOMS: atom_id res chain seq x y z
N MET A 1 -22.42 -14.42 -0.51
CA MET A 1 -22.35 -12.94 -0.64
C MET A 1 -21.51 -12.68 -1.87
N GLN A 2 -21.92 -11.74 -2.72
CA GLN A 2 -21.26 -11.49 -3.99
C GLN A 2 -20.79 -10.03 -4.02
N PRO A 3 -19.55 -9.73 -3.58
CA PRO A 3 -18.96 -8.41 -3.75
C PRO A 3 -18.89 -8.03 -5.24
N GLU A 4 -19.10 -6.75 -5.51
CA GLU A 4 -18.93 -6.14 -6.83
C GLU A 4 -17.55 -5.47 -6.91
N PHE A 5 -16.83 -5.76 -7.99
CA PHE A 5 -15.52 -5.18 -8.28
C PHE A 5 -15.58 -4.40 -9.58
N GLN A 6 -14.92 -3.24 -9.62
CA GLN A 6 -14.72 -2.49 -10.86
C GLN A 6 -13.29 -2.70 -11.38
N CYS A 7 -13.16 -3.12 -12.64
CA CYS A 7 -11.86 -3.27 -13.27
C CYS A 7 -11.28 -1.91 -13.67
N GLN A 8 -10.20 -1.48 -13.02
CA GLN A 8 -9.53 -0.20 -13.33
C GLN A 8 -8.91 -0.14 -14.75
N LYS A 9 -8.78 -1.27 -15.46
CA LYS A 9 -8.22 -1.31 -16.82
C LYS A 9 -9.27 -1.11 -17.92
N CYS A 10 -10.49 -1.62 -17.73
CA CYS A 10 -11.54 -1.60 -18.76
C CYS A 10 -12.87 -1.03 -18.25
N GLU A 11 -12.89 -0.53 -17.01
CA GLU A 11 -14.00 0.12 -16.32
C GLU A 11 -15.25 -0.75 -16.10
N GLU A 12 -15.22 -2.01 -16.57
CA GLU A 12 -16.29 -2.98 -16.38
C GLU A 12 -16.43 -3.41 -14.92
N SER A 13 -17.67 -3.43 -14.42
CA SER A 13 -18.02 -3.99 -13.12
C SER A 13 -18.38 -5.48 -13.24
N PHE A 14 -17.95 -6.28 -12.27
CA PHE A 14 -18.27 -7.70 -12.20
C PHE A 14 -18.40 -8.16 -10.76
N GLY A 15 -19.33 -9.08 -10.51
CA GLY A 15 -19.53 -9.67 -9.19
C GLY A 15 -18.83 -11.03 -9.08
N VAL A 16 -18.25 -11.31 -7.92
CA VAL A 16 -17.58 -12.60 -7.63
C VAL A 16 -18.19 -13.23 -6.38
N ASP A 17 -18.50 -14.52 -6.40
CA ASP A 17 -18.98 -15.20 -5.19
C ASP A 17 -17.82 -15.47 -4.23
N ILE A 18 -18.01 -15.13 -2.95
CA ILE A 18 -16.98 -15.37 -1.92
C ILE A 18 -16.70 -16.86 -1.73
N SER A 19 -17.68 -17.74 -1.92
CA SER A 19 -17.47 -19.19 -1.85
C SER A 19 -16.56 -19.70 -2.97
N ASP A 20 -16.66 -19.10 -4.16
CA ASP A 20 -15.75 -19.41 -5.26
C ASP A 20 -14.35 -18.87 -4.95
N LEU A 21 -14.25 -17.65 -4.45
CA LEU A 21 -12.96 -17.02 -4.09
C LEU A 21 -12.25 -17.72 -2.92
N SER A 22 -12.99 -18.29 -1.98
CA SER A 22 -12.45 -19.12 -0.88
C SER A 22 -11.95 -20.48 -1.38
N SER A 23 -12.56 -21.03 -2.44
CA SER A 23 -12.13 -22.30 -3.04
C SER A 23 -10.97 -22.15 -4.03
N ASP A 24 -10.98 -21.06 -4.79
CA ASP A 24 -9.95 -20.68 -5.76
C ASP A 24 -9.68 -19.16 -5.63
N PRO A 25 -8.61 -18.74 -4.92
CA PRO A 25 -8.34 -17.33 -4.63
C PRO A 25 -7.74 -16.61 -5.84
N THR A 26 -8.51 -16.56 -6.93
CA THR A 26 -8.15 -15.88 -8.16
C THR A 26 -9.16 -14.77 -8.48
N LEU A 27 -8.68 -13.51 -8.51
CA LEU A 27 -9.49 -12.37 -8.92
C LEU A 27 -9.07 -11.93 -10.31
N ARG A 28 -9.88 -12.27 -11.32
CA ARG A 28 -9.63 -11.95 -12.73
C ARG A 28 -10.83 -11.26 -13.37
N CYS A 29 -10.57 -10.13 -14.02
CA CYS A 29 -11.56 -9.43 -14.82
C CYS A 29 -12.01 -10.30 -16.01
N PRO A 30 -13.32 -10.56 -16.18
CA PRO A 30 -13.83 -11.40 -17.24
C PRO A 30 -13.68 -10.78 -18.64
N SER A 31 -13.65 -9.45 -18.74
CA SER A 31 -13.65 -8.73 -20.02
C SER A 31 -12.25 -8.56 -20.61
N CYS A 32 -11.27 -8.14 -19.81
CA CYS A 32 -9.91 -7.83 -20.30
C CYS A 32 -8.81 -8.76 -19.75
N GLY A 33 -9.15 -9.66 -18.83
CA GLY A 33 -8.21 -10.63 -18.25
C GLY A 33 -7.19 -10.06 -17.26
N ALA A 34 -7.32 -8.79 -16.86
CA ALA A 34 -6.52 -8.24 -15.76
C ALA A 34 -6.74 -9.07 -14.50
N HIS A 35 -5.68 -9.37 -13.75
CA HIS A 35 -5.75 -10.19 -12.55
C HIS A 35 -4.99 -9.52 -11.40
N ALA A 36 -5.51 -9.71 -10.19
CA ALA A 36 -4.81 -9.30 -8.98
C ALA A 36 -3.72 -10.32 -8.60
N PRO A 37 -2.68 -9.90 -7.86
CA PRO A 37 -1.72 -10.82 -7.25
C PRO A 37 -2.42 -11.79 -6.30
N GLY A 38 -2.11 -13.09 -6.39
CA GLY A 38 -2.82 -14.14 -5.65
C GLY A 38 -2.69 -14.00 -4.12
N ASP A 39 -1.53 -13.58 -3.64
CA ASP A 39 -1.27 -13.29 -2.22
C ASP A 39 -2.21 -12.21 -1.64
N GLN A 40 -2.53 -11.19 -2.45
CA GLN A 40 -3.47 -10.14 -2.03
C GLN A 40 -4.92 -10.65 -2.01
N VAL A 41 -5.28 -11.54 -2.94
CA VAL A 41 -6.61 -12.16 -2.98
C VAL A 41 -6.80 -13.11 -1.81
N GLU A 42 -5.81 -13.95 -1.51
CA GLU A 42 -5.80 -14.84 -0.34
C GLU A 42 -5.94 -14.05 0.97
N ALA A 43 -5.20 -12.94 1.11
CA ALA A 43 -5.31 -12.08 2.29
C ALA A 43 -6.71 -11.46 2.45
N LEU A 44 -7.34 -11.02 1.35
CA LEU A 44 -8.70 -10.52 1.36
C LEU A 44 -9.71 -11.60 1.79
N VAL A 45 -9.59 -12.82 1.23
CA VAL A 45 -10.44 -13.96 1.58
C VAL A 45 -10.32 -14.28 3.07
N GLY A 46 -9.10 -14.39 3.59
CA GLY A 46 -8.88 -14.66 5.02
C GLY A 46 -9.52 -13.59 5.92
N ALA A 47 -9.37 -12.31 5.57
CA ALA A 47 -10.00 -11.23 6.33
C ALA A 47 -11.54 -11.29 6.32
N LEU A 48 -12.15 -11.70 5.20
CA LEU A 48 -13.60 -11.89 5.09
C LEU A 48 -14.08 -13.08 5.94
N GLU A 49 -13.33 -14.18 5.97
CA GLU A 49 -13.63 -15.34 6.81
C GLU A 49 -13.59 -15.00 8.29
N ASP A 50 -12.56 -14.27 8.73
CA ASP A 50 -12.43 -13.77 10.09
C ASP A 50 -13.60 -12.83 10.47
N LEU A 51 -13.98 -11.93 9.56
CA LEU A 51 -15.12 -11.04 9.75
C LEU A 51 -16.42 -11.85 9.94
N PHE A 52 -16.66 -12.88 9.11
CA PHE A 52 -17.83 -13.73 9.25
C PHE A 52 -17.83 -14.52 10.57
N ALA A 53 -16.67 -15.00 11.01
CA ALA A 53 -16.52 -15.67 12.30
C ALA A 53 -16.91 -14.74 13.46
N VAL A 54 -16.46 -13.48 13.44
CA VAL A 54 -16.76 -12.48 14.47
C VAL A 54 -18.23 -12.04 14.45
N ILE A 55 -18.85 -11.90 13.27
CA ILE A 55 -20.25 -11.49 13.15
C ILE A 55 -21.21 -12.60 13.59
N THR A 56 -20.87 -13.87 13.32
CA THR A 56 -21.74 -15.03 13.59
C THR A 56 -22.41 -15.02 14.98
N PRO A 57 -21.70 -14.82 16.10
CA PRO A 57 -22.34 -14.74 17.42
C PRO A 57 -23.26 -13.51 17.60
N LEU A 58 -22.99 -12.39 16.92
CA LEU A 58 -23.76 -11.14 17.03
C LEU A 58 -25.12 -11.21 16.33
N ARG A 59 -25.27 -12.08 15.33
CA ARG A 59 -26.48 -12.25 14.50
C ARG A 59 -27.74 -12.58 15.29
N ARG A 60 -27.62 -13.05 16.53
CA ARG A 60 -28.76 -13.32 17.42
C ARG A 60 -29.45 -12.05 17.94
N LYS A 61 -28.76 -10.92 17.91
CA LYS A 61 -29.22 -9.66 18.51
C LYS A 61 -29.15 -8.48 17.54
N PHE A 62 -28.24 -8.53 16.57
CA PHE A 62 -27.96 -7.41 15.68
C PHE A 62 -27.89 -7.88 14.23
N THR A 63 -28.33 -7.02 13.33
CA THR A 63 -28.10 -7.14 11.90
C THR A 63 -27.03 -6.13 11.52
N MET A 64 -26.02 -6.59 10.77
CA MET A 64 -24.94 -5.76 10.28
C MET A 64 -24.97 -5.76 8.75
N ALA A 65 -24.91 -4.57 8.15
CA ALA A 65 -24.76 -4.36 6.72
C ALA A 65 -23.44 -3.60 6.50
N VAL A 66 -22.64 -4.04 5.54
CA VAL A 66 -21.33 -3.45 5.23
C VAL A 66 -21.30 -3.12 3.76
N GLU A 67 -20.94 -1.89 3.45
CA GLU A 67 -20.63 -1.39 2.11
C GLU A 67 -19.22 -0.81 2.19
N ILE A 68 -18.32 -1.25 1.31
CA ILE A 68 -16.93 -0.83 1.30
C ILE A 68 -16.69 -0.13 -0.04
N ASN A 69 -16.49 1.18 0.01
CA ASN A 69 -15.94 1.93 -1.11
C ASN A 69 -14.42 2.04 -0.90
N SER A 70 -13.63 1.39 -1.76
CA SER A 70 -12.16 1.39 -1.66
C SER A 70 -11.53 2.77 -1.87
N GLU A 71 -12.26 3.71 -2.48
CA GLU A 71 -11.78 5.08 -2.71
C GLU A 71 -12.04 6.02 -1.51
N GLU A 72 -12.88 5.59 -0.56
CA GLU A 72 -13.32 6.38 0.59
C GLU A 72 -13.05 5.64 1.91
N LEU A 73 -11.94 4.90 1.97
CA LEU A 73 -11.54 4.23 3.19
C LEU A 73 -11.21 5.26 4.28
N PRO A 74 -11.57 5.06 5.55
CA PRO A 74 -11.27 6.02 6.61
C PRO A 74 -9.78 6.02 7.00
N PRO A 75 -9.29 7.05 7.72
CA PRO A 75 -7.94 7.04 8.29
C PRO A 75 -7.64 5.77 9.09
N PRO A 76 -6.43 5.18 8.96
CA PRO A 76 -5.26 5.67 8.22
C PRO A 76 -5.17 5.20 6.74
N TYR A 77 -6.27 4.71 6.17
CA TYR A 77 -6.29 4.05 4.86
C TYR A 77 -6.66 4.99 3.69
N ASP A 78 -7.10 6.23 3.99
CA ASP A 78 -7.30 7.32 3.02
C ASP A 78 -5.99 7.99 2.58
N GLU A 79 -4.91 7.81 3.33
CA GLU A 79 -3.61 8.38 2.99
C GLU A 79 -2.96 7.56 1.87
N ALA A 80 -2.40 8.25 0.85
CA ALA A 80 -1.59 7.60 -0.17
C ALA A 80 -0.51 6.71 0.49
N PRO A 81 -0.27 5.49 -0.03
CA PRO A 81 0.52 4.47 0.65
C PRO A 81 1.86 5.04 1.13
N ALA A 82 2.17 4.83 2.41
CA ALA A 82 3.32 5.41 3.12
C ALA A 82 4.70 5.12 2.49
N VAL A 83 4.76 4.30 1.44
CA VAL A 83 5.95 4.11 0.59
C VAL A 83 6.40 5.42 -0.05
N ALA A 84 5.50 6.37 -0.30
CA ALA A 84 5.85 7.72 -0.75
C ALA A 84 6.51 8.59 0.34
N ARG A 85 6.25 8.33 1.63
CA ARG A 85 6.80 9.12 2.75
C ARG A 85 8.26 8.79 3.08
N LYS A 86 8.77 7.62 2.67
CA LYS A 86 10.19 7.26 2.87
C LYS A 86 11.13 7.85 1.83
N ALA A 87 10.62 8.21 0.64
CA ALA A 87 11.43 8.86 -0.40
C ALA A 87 11.71 10.34 -0.07
N ALA A 88 10.82 11.01 0.66
CA ALA A 88 10.96 12.42 1.04
C ALA A 88 11.90 12.68 2.24
N LEU A 89 12.42 11.64 2.90
CA LEU A 89 13.36 11.77 4.03
C LEU A 89 14.82 11.47 3.65
N LEU A 90 15.10 11.23 2.35
CA LEU A 90 16.45 10.96 1.83
C LEU A 90 16.99 12.10 0.93
N ASP A 91 16.26 13.21 0.79
CA ASP A 91 16.60 14.32 -0.12
C ASP A 91 17.00 15.61 0.63
N GLU A 92 17.31 15.52 1.93
CA GLU A 92 17.74 16.68 2.75
C GLU A 92 19.13 16.48 3.40
N GLU A 93 20.03 15.69 2.81
CA GLU A 93 21.44 15.57 3.26
C GLU A 93 22.46 15.61 2.10
N GLU A 94 22.26 16.47 1.10
CA GLU A 94 23.33 16.82 0.13
C GLU A 94 23.41 18.34 -0.03
N SER A 95 24.03 19.01 0.94
CA SER A 95 24.66 20.32 0.73
C SER A 95 26.16 20.13 0.88
N GLU A 96 26.80 19.82 -0.25
CA GLU A 96 28.24 19.73 -0.42
C GLU A 96 28.92 21.08 -0.12
N ASP A 97 30.03 21.01 0.62
CA ASP A 97 31.07 22.02 0.76
C ASP A 97 31.62 22.45 -0.62
N GLU A 98 31.78 23.76 -0.84
CA GLU A 98 32.82 24.28 -1.75
C GLU A 98 33.50 25.52 -1.14
N ASP A 99 34.83 25.39 -1.06
CA ASP A 99 35.87 26.27 -0.51
C ASP A 99 36.11 27.59 -1.28
N GLU A 100 36.86 28.52 -0.63
CA GLU A 100 37.89 29.47 -1.14
C GLU A 100 37.81 30.83 -0.38
N ALA A 101 38.87 31.54 0.03
CA ALA A 101 40.32 31.34 0.16
C ALA A 101 40.96 32.57 0.89
N GLU A 102 42.28 32.48 1.16
CA GLU A 102 43.29 33.56 1.41
C GLU A 102 43.39 34.14 2.85
N ASP A 103 44.55 34.37 3.50
CA ASP A 103 46.02 34.35 3.26
C ASP A 103 46.65 34.57 4.70
N GLU A 104 47.84 34.15 5.13
CA GLU A 104 49.17 34.73 4.87
C GLU A 104 50.26 33.95 5.67
N GLU A 105 51.30 33.52 4.94
CA GLU A 105 52.75 33.61 5.18
C GLU A 105 53.47 33.30 6.53
N SER A 106 54.66 32.67 6.35
CA SER A 106 55.87 32.69 7.21
C SER A 106 55.92 31.71 8.40
N THR A 107 56.88 30.79 8.55
CA THR A 107 58.32 30.97 8.38
C THR A 107 59.04 29.61 8.26
N GLU A 108 59.83 29.49 7.21
CA GLU A 108 61.01 28.65 7.04
C GLU A 108 61.91 28.47 8.30
N ARG A 109 62.19 27.23 8.67
CA ARG A 109 63.44 26.86 9.38
C ARG A 109 63.91 25.47 8.92
N ASP A 110 64.81 25.49 7.94
CA ASP A 110 65.88 24.51 7.77
C ASP A 110 66.48 24.08 9.11
N LEU A 111 66.82 22.79 9.26
CA LEU A 111 68.14 22.31 9.68
C LEU A 111 68.18 20.75 9.65
N ASP A 112 68.60 20.24 8.49
CA ASP A 112 69.64 19.23 8.20
C ASP A 112 69.98 18.06 9.17
N PHE A 113 70.16 16.88 8.54
CA PHE A 113 70.89 15.64 8.89
C PHE A 113 70.23 14.55 9.76
#